data_AF-A0A969UWG6-F1
#
_entry.id   AF-A0A969UWG6-F1
#
_cell.length_a   1.000
_cell.length_b   1.000
_cell.length_c   1.000
_cell.angle_alpha   90.00
_cell.angle_beta   90.00
_cell.angle_gamma   90.00
#
_symmetry.space_group_name_H-M   'P 1'
#
loop_
_entity.id
_entity.type
_entity.pdbx_description
1 polymer ?
#
loop_
_entity_poly.entity_id
_entity_poly.type
_entity_poly.pdbx_seq_one_letter_code
_entity_poly.pdbx_strand_id
1 'polypeptide(L)'
;MPLDWSVVSQKYGNGAEVPTVAGNKILHITGVDDEKIYIKSPLWAASLSRSNIEKGVELIEEGVIDRQPGQFVEDYKVYVADERATSVAHILKDLGFLTEDRGYYPTC
;
A
#
# COMPACT_ATOMS: atom_id res chain seq x y z
N MET A 1 -9.14 -2.71 -12.98
CA MET A 1 -8.32 -3.87 -12.62
C MET A 1 -8.44 -4.11 -11.14
N PRO A 2 -9.34 -5.02 -10.73
CA PRO A 2 -9.39 -5.45 -9.35
C PRO A 2 -8.03 -6.02 -8.95
N LEU A 3 -7.64 -5.77 -7.70
CA LEU A 3 -6.42 -6.32 -7.12
C LEU A 3 -6.51 -7.86 -7.12
N ASP A 4 -5.63 -8.53 -7.86
CA ASP A 4 -5.55 -9.99 -7.84
C ASP A 4 -4.96 -10.48 -6.51
N TRP A 5 -5.83 -10.85 -5.56
CA TRP A 5 -5.41 -11.31 -4.24
C TRP A 5 -4.52 -12.57 -4.30
N SER A 6 -4.70 -13.41 -5.31
CA SER A 6 -3.82 -14.56 -5.54
C SER A 6 -2.38 -14.15 -5.82
N VAL A 7 -2.15 -13.04 -6.55
CA VAL A 7 -0.81 -12.51 -6.79
C VAL A 7 -0.22 -11.92 -5.51
N VAL A 8 -1.04 -11.19 -4.75
CA VAL A 8 -0.64 -10.63 -3.44
C VAL A 8 -0.24 -11.74 -2.47
N SER A 9 -1.06 -12.78 -2.35
CA SER A 9 -0.80 -13.94 -1.50
C SER A 9 0.42 -14.74 -1.98
N GLN A 10 0.60 -14.95 -3.28
CA GLN A 10 1.81 -15.60 -3.80
C GLN A 10 3.08 -14.78 -3.54
N LYS A 11 3.03 -13.46 -3.72
CA LYS A 11 4.19 -12.56 -3.57
C LYS A 11 4.59 -12.39 -2.09
N TYR A 12 3.61 -12.34 -1.19
CA TYR A 12 3.83 -11.95 0.20
C TYR A 12 3.49 -13.02 1.25
N GLY A 13 2.87 -14.14 0.85
CA GLY A 13 2.38 -15.18 1.75
C GLY A 13 3.49 -15.90 2.53
N ASN A 14 4.68 -16.03 1.95
CA ASN A 14 5.86 -16.60 2.64
C ASN A 14 6.68 -15.55 3.41
N GLY A 15 6.15 -14.34 3.55
CA GLY A 15 6.85 -13.18 4.08
C GLY A 15 7.68 -12.47 3.03
N ALA A 16 7.69 -11.14 3.08
CA ALA A 16 8.31 -10.30 2.08
C ALA A 16 8.82 -8.99 2.65
N GLU A 17 9.77 -8.37 1.95
CA GLU A 17 10.37 -7.11 2.32
C GLU A 17 10.00 -6.06 1.28
N VAL A 18 9.15 -5.11 1.68
CA VAL A 18 8.66 -4.06 0.79
C VAL A 18 9.40 -2.76 1.08
N PRO A 19 10.08 -2.16 0.09
CA PRO A 19 10.71 -0.86 0.26
C PRO A 19 9.63 0.20 0.49
N THR A 20 9.82 1.04 1.50
CA THR A 20 8.89 2.14 1.78
C THR A 20 8.92 3.18 0.65
N VAL A 21 7.83 3.93 0.50
CA VAL A 21 7.68 4.99 -0.49
C VAL A 21 8.86 5.97 -0.45
N ALA A 22 9.31 6.35 0.74
CA ALA A 22 10.43 7.26 1.00
C ALA A 22 11.82 6.61 0.86
N GLY A 23 11.92 5.33 0.45
CA GLY A 23 13.16 4.63 0.11
C GLY A 23 14.08 4.24 1.27
N ASN A 24 13.99 4.90 2.43
CA ASN A 24 14.94 4.71 3.53
C ASN A 24 14.59 3.60 4.54
N LYS A 25 13.42 2.99 4.43
CA LYS A 25 12.97 1.93 5.35
C LYS A 25 12.38 0.75 4.58
N ILE A 26 12.38 -0.41 5.23
CA ILE A 26 11.78 -1.65 4.73
C ILE A 26 10.61 -2.01 5.64
N LEU A 27 9.48 -2.37 5.03
CA LEU A 27 8.32 -2.92 5.70
C LEU A 27 8.37 -4.45 5.56
N HIS A 28 8.37 -5.17 6.67
CA HIS A 28 8.34 -6.64 6.63
C HIS A 28 6.89 -7.11 6.66
N ILE A 29 6.49 -7.86 5.64
CA ILE A 29 5.25 -8.61 5.62
C ILE A 29 5.54 -9.96 6.25
N THR A 30 4.78 -10.33 7.28
CA THR A 30 4.94 -11.61 7.99
C THR A 30 4.05 -12.71 7.43
N GLY A 31 3.00 -12.34 6.71
CA GLY A 31 2.09 -13.28 6.09
C GLY A 31 0.88 -12.58 5.45
N VAL A 32 0.14 -13.33 4.64
CA VAL A 32 -1.10 -12.89 4.00
C VAL A 32 -2.14 -13.99 4.16
N ASP A 33 -3.30 -13.61 4.69
CA ASP A 33 -4.50 -14.45 4.71
C ASP A 33 -5.44 -14.04 3.57
N ASP A 34 -6.54 -14.77 3.40
CA ASP A 34 -7.61 -14.42 2.45
C ASP A 34 -8.31 -13.09 2.75
N GLU A 35 -8.22 -12.61 4.00
CA GLU A 35 -8.90 -11.40 4.49
C GLU A 35 -7.95 -10.22 4.77
N LYS A 36 -6.66 -10.46 5.02
CA LYS A 36 -5.74 -9.39 5.46
C LYS A 36 -4.26 -9.72 5.27
N ILE A 37 -3.43 -8.68 5.19
CA ILE A 37 -1.97 -8.73 5.15
C ILE A 37 -1.43 -8.38 6.52
N TYR A 38 -0.50 -9.18 7.05
CA TYR A 38 0.16 -8.89 8.32
C TYR A 38 1.52 -8.25 8.08
N ILE A 39 1.74 -7.12 8.73
CA ILE A 39 2.97 -6.37 8.64
C ILE A 39 3.61 -6.25 10.02
N LYS A 40 4.94 -6.29 10.04
CA LYS A 40 5.74 -6.14 11.24
C LYS A 40 6.90 -5.19 10.96
N SER A 41 7.17 -4.38 11.98
CA SER A 41 8.32 -3.51 12.09
C SER A 41 9.05 -3.87 13.40
N PRO A 42 10.32 -3.49 13.60
CA PRO A 42 11.04 -3.81 14.83
C PRO A 42 10.34 -3.35 16.12
N LEU A 43 9.50 -2.31 16.05
CA LEU A 43 8.84 -1.70 17.21
C LEU A 43 7.33 -1.95 17.28
N TRP A 44 6.70 -2.50 16.24
CA TRP A 44 5.25 -2.66 16.17
C TRP A 44 4.82 -3.69 15.14
N ALA A 45 3.61 -4.24 15.29
CA ALA A 45 2.95 -5.08 14.30
C ALA A 45 1.56 -4.51 13.97
N ALA A 46 1.09 -4.72 12.75
CA ALA A 46 -0.23 -4.33 12.31
C ALA A 46 -0.77 -5.28 11.24
N SER A 47 -2.06 -5.18 10.95
CA SER A 47 -2.70 -5.89 9.85
C SER A 47 -3.40 -4.89 8.94
N LEU A 48 -3.46 -5.21 7.65
CA LEU A 48 -4.13 -4.43 6.61
C LEU A 48 -5.24 -5.28 6.01
N SER A 49 -6.47 -4.82 6.10
CA SER A 49 -7.65 -5.56 5.64
C SER A 49 -7.74 -5.53 4.12
N ARG A 50 -8.01 -6.69 3.52
CA ARG A 50 -8.20 -6.87 2.07
C ARG A 50 -9.22 -5.91 1.50
N SER A 51 -10.39 -5.83 2.12
CA SER A 51 -11.47 -4.95 1.66
C SER A 51 -11.05 -3.48 1.57
N ASN A 52 -10.17 -3.04 2.48
CA ASN A 52 -9.67 -1.67 2.47
C ASN A 52 -8.67 -1.47 1.32
N ILE A 53 -7.78 -2.43 1.08
CA ILE A 53 -6.81 -2.36 -0.03
C ILE A 53 -7.54 -2.39 -1.37
N GLU A 54 -8.49 -3.30 -1.56
CA GLU A 54 -9.32 -3.40 -2.76
C GLU A 54 -10.06 -2.08 -3.02
N LYS A 55 -10.67 -1.49 -1.99
CA LYS A 55 -11.33 -0.18 -2.09
C LYS A 55 -10.35 0.94 -2.42
N GLY A 56 -9.13 0.91 -1.89
CA GLY A 56 -8.08 1.87 -2.24
C GLY A 56 -7.69 1.79 -3.71
N VAL A 57 -7.59 0.58 -4.27
CA VAL A 57 -7.31 0.37 -5.70
C VAL A 57 -8.48 0.84 -6.56
N GLU A 58 -9.71 0.50 -6.18
CA GLU A 58 -10.92 0.94 -6.87
C GLU A 58 -10.98 2.47 -6.99
N LEU A 59 -10.73 3.19 -5.89
CA LEU A 59 -10.73 4.66 -5.88
C LEU A 59 -9.59 5.29 -6.71
N ILE A 60 -8.42 4.62 -6.81
CA ILE A 60 -7.35 5.03 -7.72
C ILE A 60 -7.81 4.88 -9.18
N GLU A 61 -8.54 3.82 -9.49
CA GLU A 61 -9.02 3.55 -10.85
C GLU A 61 -10.19 4.44 -11.27
N GLU A 62 -11.09 4.76 -10.33
CA GLU A 62 -12.13 5.76 -10.53
C GLU A 62 -11.57 7.18 -10.70
N GLY A 63 -10.28 7.39 -10.37
CA GLY A 63 -9.63 8.70 -10.43
C GLY A 63 -10.02 9.63 -9.28
N VAL A 64 -10.57 9.07 -8.20
CA VAL A 64 -10.91 9.81 -6.98
C VAL A 64 -9.65 10.09 -6.16
N ILE A 65 -8.72 9.12 -6.11
CA ILE A 65 -7.44 9.23 -5.41
C ILE A 65 -6.29 9.30 -6.41
N ASP A 66 -5.34 10.19 -6.16
CA ASP A 66 -4.16 10.32 -7.01
C ASP A 66 -3.20 9.13 -6.84
N ARG A 67 -2.47 8.80 -7.90
CA ARG A 67 -1.43 7.76 -7.88
C ARG A 67 -0.14 8.22 -7.21
N GLN A 68 -0.06 9.48 -6.80
CA GLN A 68 1.04 10.01 -6.01
C GLN A 68 0.99 9.49 -4.56
N PRO A 69 2.05 8.84 -4.07
CA PRO A 69 2.06 8.23 -2.74
C PRO A 69 1.77 9.20 -1.59
N GLY A 70 2.22 10.45 -1.68
CA GLY A 70 1.97 11.47 -0.65
C GLY A 70 0.48 11.79 -0.50
N GLN A 71 -0.18 12.05 -1.63
CA GLN A 71 -1.59 12.42 -1.68
C GLN A 71 -2.51 11.22 -1.45
N PHE A 72 -2.11 10.05 -1.96
CA PHE A 72 -2.82 8.79 -1.71
C PHE A 72 -3.04 8.52 -0.22
N VAL A 73 -2.04 8.76 0.63
CA VAL A 73 -2.15 8.50 2.07
C VAL A 73 -3.22 9.37 2.72
N GLU A 74 -3.30 10.64 2.32
CA GLU A 74 -4.29 11.57 2.85
C GLU A 74 -5.70 11.19 2.39
N ASP A 75 -5.88 10.98 1.09
CA ASP A 75 -7.17 10.63 0.53
C ASP A 75 -7.66 9.26 1.02
N TYR A 76 -6.77 8.26 1.12
CA TYR A 76 -7.12 6.94 1.63
C TYR A 76 -7.64 6.98 3.08
N LYS A 77 -7.07 7.85 3.93
CA LYS A 77 -7.58 8.06 5.30
C LYS A 77 -8.99 8.62 5.31
N VAL A 78 -9.33 9.46 4.33
CA VAL A 78 -10.64 10.12 4.21
C VAL A 78 -11.69 9.17 3.60
N TYR A 79 -11.36 8.48 2.52
CA TYR A 79 -12.32 7.69 1.74
C TYR A 79 -12.41 6.21 2.14
N VAL A 80 -11.34 5.66 2.73
CA VAL A 80 -11.23 4.24 3.07
C VAL A 80 -11.13 4.02 4.57
N ALA A 81 -9.94 4.24 5.15
CA ALA A 81 -9.65 4.01 6.56
C ALA A 81 -8.28 4.58 6.97
N ASP A 82 -8.12 4.99 8.23
CA ASP A 82 -6.80 5.28 8.84
C ASP A 82 -6.09 3.99 9.32
N GLU A 83 -6.33 2.86 8.67
CA GLU A 83 -5.62 1.62 8.96
C GLU A 83 -4.26 1.65 8.25
N ARG A 84 -3.28 2.29 8.90
CA ARG A 84 -1.88 2.36 8.43
C ARG A 84 -1.79 2.68 6.93
N ALA A 85 -2.49 3.73 6.49
CA ALA A 85 -2.58 4.15 5.08
C ALA A 85 -1.20 4.26 4.37
N THR A 86 -0.18 4.70 5.10
CA THR A 86 1.21 4.73 4.62
C THR A 86 1.76 3.35 4.25
N SER A 87 1.43 2.31 5.02
CA SER A 87 1.83 0.93 4.74
C SER A 87 1.12 0.36 3.52
N VAL A 88 -0.18 0.68 3.35
CA VAL A 88 -0.93 0.34 2.14
C VAL A 88 -0.27 0.98 0.91
N ALA A 89 0.12 2.26 1.01
CA ALA A 89 0.83 2.94 -0.06
C ALA A 89 2.16 2.25 -0.43
N HIS A 90 2.90 1.69 0.54
CA HIS A 90 4.12 0.95 0.25
C HIS A 90 3.84 -0.32 -0.57
N ILE A 91 2.81 -1.08 -0.19
CA ILE A 91 2.41 -2.31 -0.90
C ILE A 91 1.91 -1.97 -2.30
N LEU A 92 1.03 -0.98 -2.44
CA LEU A 92 0.49 -0.58 -3.75
C LEU A 92 1.58 -0.02 -4.68
N LYS A 93 2.59 0.68 -4.15
CA LYS A 93 3.78 1.08 -4.92
C LYS A 93 4.56 -0.15 -5.41
N ASP A 94 4.81 -1.11 -4.54
CA ASP A 94 5.54 -2.35 -4.88
C ASP A 94 4.78 -3.25 -5.86
N LEU A 95 3.45 -3.18 -5.86
CA LEU A 95 2.59 -3.81 -6.86
C LEU A 95 2.49 -3.02 -8.17
N GLY A 96 2.99 -1.78 -8.21
CA GLY A 96 3.00 -0.94 -9.40
C GLY A 96 1.72 -0.11 -9.62
N PHE A 97 0.81 -0.05 -8.64
CA PHE A 97 -0.38 0.80 -8.72
C PHE A 97 -0.07 2.28 -8.44
N LEU A 98 0.92 2.55 -7.59
CA LEU A 98 1.36 3.90 -7.29
C LEU A 98 2.66 4.23 -8.03
N THR A 99 2.79 5.51 -8.40
CA THR A 99 3.98 6.00 -9.08
C THR A 99 5.15 6.04 -8.10
N GLU A 100 6.38 5.88 -8.59
CA GLU A 100 7.54 6.22 -7.78
C GLU A 100 7.44 7.69 -7.33
N ASP A 101 7.53 7.90 -6.02
CA ASP A 101 7.73 9.23 -5.47
C ASP A 101 9.11 9.71 -5.95
N ARG A 102 9.13 10.45 -7.06
CA ARG A 102 10.35 11.09 -7.57
C ARG A 102 10.70 12.35 -6.79
N GLY A 103 9.98 12.66 -5.71
CA GLY A 103 10.00 13.97 -5.09
C GLY A 103 9.37 15.03 -6.00
N TYR A 104 8.77 16.04 -5.36
CA TYR A 104 8.28 17.22 -6.06
C TYR A 104 9.48 17.99 -6.65
N TYR A 105 9.65 17.94 -7.98
CA TYR A 105 10.51 18.88 -8.69
C TYR A 105 9.63 20.05 -9.13
N PRO A 106 9.81 21.27 -8.58
CA PRO A 106 9.18 22.44 -9.17
C PRO A 106 9.72 22.59 -10.59
N THR A 107 8.87 22.37 -11.59
CA THR A 107 9.14 22.85 -12.94
C THR A 107 9.06 24.37 -12.89
N CYS A 108 10.24 25.01 -12.96
CA CYS A 108 10.39 26.44 -13.22
C CYS A 108 9.87 26.79 -14.63
#